data_AF-A0AAW2BRS2-F1
#
_entry.id   AF-A0AAW2BRS2-F1
#
_cell.length_a   1.000
_cell.length_b   1.000
_cell.length_c   1.000
_cell.angle_alpha   90.00
_cell.angle_beta   90.00
_cell.angle_gamma   90.00
#
_symmetry.space_group_name_H-M   'P 1'
#
loop_
_entity.id
_entity.type
_entity.pdbx_description
1 polymer ?
#
loop_
_entity_poly.entity_id
_entity_poly.type
_entity_poly.pdbx_seq_one_letter_code
_entity_poly.pdbx_strand_id
1 'polypeptide(L)'
;MQSTHEDVLNLRLGDLQTQDRIYWKENKAHRFTVRSTYLVALRLNQRGVVEHSRAHEDKRVWNKLWRLRVPPKAEESVCHSLWECPFPTNVWALVRGKMQKSSAVVQKFHSLARLMEDRLTGKEMEVWAVVAWSIWNARNRFCFEEKQSQPGDILTVPSPYYKTTNV
;
A
#
# COMPACT_ATOMS: atom_id res chain seq x y z
N MET A 1 -6.17 -41.25 -0.40
CA MET A 1 -6.10 -39.85 0.08
C MET A 1 -7.46 -39.48 0.67
N GLN A 2 -7.76 -39.95 1.87
CA GLN A 2 -9.09 -39.83 2.50
C GLN A 2 -9.08 -39.07 3.83
N SER A 3 -8.00 -38.38 4.20
CA SER A 3 -7.83 -37.85 5.55
C SER A 3 -7.52 -36.36 5.52
N THR A 4 -8.56 -35.54 5.40
CA THR A 4 -8.51 -34.11 5.75
C THR A 4 -9.86 -33.66 6.32
N HIS A 5 -10.98 -34.17 5.78
CA HIS A 5 -12.32 -33.90 6.30
C HIS A 5 -12.58 -34.52 7.67
N GLU A 6 -12.24 -35.80 7.85
CA GLU A 6 -12.38 -36.49 9.16
C GLU A 6 -11.43 -35.91 10.21
N ASP A 7 -10.22 -35.48 9.81
CA ASP A 7 -9.26 -34.83 10.70
C ASP A 7 -9.76 -33.48 11.22
N VAL A 8 -10.46 -32.71 10.37
CA VAL A 8 -11.08 -31.44 10.77
C VAL A 8 -12.23 -31.67 11.75
N LEU A 9 -13.04 -32.71 11.54
CA LEU A 9 -14.14 -33.05 12.46
C LEU A 9 -13.64 -33.55 13.83
N ASN A 10 -12.45 -34.13 13.89
CA ASN A 10 -11.84 -34.62 15.13
C ASN A 10 -11.05 -33.55 15.90
N LEU A 11 -10.93 -32.32 15.38
CA LEU A 11 -10.34 -31.22 16.13
C LEU A 11 -11.23 -30.92 17.35
N ARG A 12 -10.68 -31.13 18.54
CA ARG A 12 -11.33 -30.68 19.78
C ARG A 12 -11.43 -29.16 19.73
N LEU A 13 -12.62 -28.67 19.43
CA LEU A 13 -12.96 -27.27 19.63
C LEU A 13 -12.70 -26.98 21.12
N GLY A 14 -11.85 -26.00 21.38
CA GLY A 14 -11.56 -25.55 22.74
C GLY A 14 -12.82 -25.04 23.43
N ASP A 15 -12.70 -24.67 24.70
CA ASP A 15 -13.78 -24.11 25.49
C ASP A 15 -14.55 -23.01 24.72
N LEU A 16 -15.82 -23.28 24.41
CA LEU A 16 -16.72 -22.38 23.68
C LEU A 16 -17.04 -21.10 24.48
N GLN A 17 -16.64 -21.03 25.75
CA GLN A 17 -16.69 -19.79 26.53
C GLN A 17 -15.55 -18.82 26.20
N THR A 18 -14.49 -19.29 25.52
CA THR A 18 -13.40 -18.42 25.06
C THR A 18 -13.63 -17.99 23.62
N GLN A 19 -13.61 -16.67 23.38
CA GLN A 19 -13.77 -16.12 22.03
C GLN A 19 -12.55 -16.44 21.18
N ASP A 20 -12.76 -16.95 19.97
CA ASP A 20 -11.69 -17.19 19.00
C ASP A 20 -10.91 -15.90 18.72
N ARG A 21 -9.58 -16.00 18.79
CA ARG A 21 -8.66 -14.88 18.55
C ARG A 21 -7.75 -15.16 17.38
N ILE A 22 -7.82 -14.28 16.38
CA ILE A 22 -6.89 -14.29 15.24
C ILE A 22 -5.54 -13.77 15.74
N TYR A 23 -4.53 -14.64 15.75
CA TYR A 23 -3.16 -14.27 16.09
C TYR A 23 -2.30 -14.16 14.82
N TRP A 24 -1.62 -13.04 14.66
CA TRP A 24 -0.63 -12.89 13.60
C TRP A 24 0.74 -13.39 14.07
N LYS A 25 1.15 -14.58 13.63
CA LYS A 25 2.37 -15.25 14.13
C LYS A 25 3.70 -14.56 13.80
N GLU A 26 3.69 -13.66 12.82
CA GLU A 26 4.93 -13.08 12.26
C GLU A 26 5.46 -11.89 13.07
N ASN A 27 4.77 -11.48 14.13
CA ASN A 27 5.27 -10.50 15.08
C ASN A 27 4.93 -10.85 16.53
N LYS A 28 5.78 -10.42 17.47
CA LYS A 28 5.59 -10.62 18.92
C LYS A 28 4.39 -9.85 19.48
N ALA A 29 3.86 -8.89 18.73
CA ALA A 29 2.67 -8.15 19.09
C ALA A 29 1.37 -8.91 18.75
N HIS A 30 1.48 -10.07 18.08
CA HIS A 30 0.39 -10.92 17.61
C HIS A 30 -0.69 -10.20 16.79
N ARG A 31 -0.39 -9.01 16.27
CA ARG A 31 -1.36 -8.13 15.59
C ARG A 31 -1.10 -8.10 14.10
N PHE A 32 -2.16 -8.32 13.35
CA PHE A 32 -2.14 -8.14 11.90
C PHE A 32 -2.01 -6.65 11.57
N THR A 33 -1.01 -6.31 10.75
CA THR A 33 -0.90 -4.99 10.14
C THR A 33 -0.52 -5.16 8.68
N VAL A 34 -0.95 -4.24 7.83
CA VAL A 34 -0.56 -4.21 6.41
C VAL A 34 0.98 -4.26 6.27
N ARG A 35 1.69 -3.58 7.18
CA ARG A 35 3.16 -3.60 7.23
C ARG A 35 3.72 -5.01 7.52
N SER A 36 3.23 -5.68 8.55
CA SER A 36 3.74 -7.00 8.93
C SER A 36 3.43 -8.07 7.88
N THR A 37 2.30 -7.95 7.18
CA THR A 37 1.89 -8.92 6.15
C THR A 37 2.61 -8.69 4.84
N TYR A 38 2.82 -7.43 4.46
CA TYR A 38 3.64 -7.08 3.30
C TYR A 38 5.08 -7.60 3.44
N LEU A 39 5.70 -7.45 4.63
CA LEU A 39 7.05 -7.98 4.88
C LEU A 39 7.14 -9.50 4.73
N VAL A 40 6.07 -10.21 5.10
CA VAL A 40 5.99 -11.67 4.97
C VAL A 40 5.84 -12.07 3.51
N ALA A 41 4.98 -11.38 2.77
CA ALA A 41 4.87 -11.56 1.32
C ALA A 41 6.21 -11.29 0.61
N LEU A 42 6.92 -10.22 1.01
CA LEU A 42 8.21 -9.87 0.46
C LEU A 42 9.27 -10.93 0.77
N ARG A 43 9.33 -11.45 2.01
CA ARG A 43 10.25 -12.53 2.41
C ARG A 43 9.98 -13.83 1.64
N LEU A 44 8.71 -14.18 1.46
CA LEU A 44 8.32 -15.35 0.67
C LEU A 44 8.76 -15.21 -0.80
N ASN A 45 8.82 -13.98 -1.31
CA ASN A 45 9.24 -13.65 -2.67
C ASN A 45 10.77 -13.48 -2.81
N GLN A 46 11.50 -13.18 -1.72
CA GLN A 46 12.94 -12.86 -1.70
C GLN A 46 13.81 -13.95 -1.04
N ARG A 47 13.64 -15.24 -1.40
CA ARG A 47 14.47 -16.36 -0.87
C ARG A 47 15.98 -16.31 -1.23
N GLY A 48 16.58 -15.13 -1.44
CA GLY A 48 18.00 -15.00 -1.82
C GLY A 48 18.71 -13.71 -1.39
N VAL A 49 18.09 -12.79 -0.65
CA VAL A 49 18.78 -11.56 -0.20
C VAL A 49 19.24 -11.72 1.25
N VAL A 50 20.55 -11.90 1.42
CA VAL A 50 21.23 -11.97 2.72
C VAL A 50 21.48 -10.55 3.23
N GLU A 51 21.30 -10.33 4.54
CA GLU A 51 21.59 -9.04 5.19
C GLU A 51 23.05 -8.62 4.98
N HIS A 52 23.27 -7.35 4.64
CA HIS A 52 24.60 -6.81 4.39
C HIS A 52 25.34 -6.50 5.70
N SER A 53 26.66 -6.68 5.69
CA SER A 53 27.57 -6.53 6.83
C SER A 53 27.56 -5.14 7.48
N ARG A 54 26.93 -4.13 6.86
CA ARG A 54 26.88 -2.73 7.30
C ARG A 54 25.59 -2.31 8.03
N ALA A 55 24.63 -3.22 8.23
CA ALA A 55 23.34 -2.91 8.87
C ALA A 55 23.46 -2.21 10.24
N HIS A 56 24.55 -2.47 10.97
CA HIS A 56 24.82 -1.82 12.25
C HIS A 56 25.24 -0.34 12.13
N GLU A 57 25.93 0.04 11.05
CA GLU A 57 26.34 1.44 10.79
C GLU A 57 25.13 2.30 10.42
N ASP A 58 24.23 1.76 9.61
CA ASP A 58 22.99 2.44 9.20
C ASP A 58 22.08 2.71 10.39
N LYS A 59 22.04 1.81 11.38
CA LYS A 59 21.26 1.99 12.61
C LYS A 59 21.64 3.27 13.37
N ARG A 60 22.94 3.64 13.40
CA ARG A 60 23.41 4.87 14.06
C ARG A 60 22.97 6.12 13.29
N VAL A 61 23.03 6.07 11.96
CA VAL A 61 22.60 7.17 11.09
C VAL A 61 21.09 7.38 11.21
N TRP A 62 20.30 6.30 11.13
CA TRP A 62 18.86 6.34 11.29
C TRP A 62 18.43 6.87 12.67
N ASN A 63 19.07 6.43 13.75
CA ASN A 63 18.78 6.95 15.10
C ASN A 63 19.04 8.46 15.23
N LYS A 64 20.01 9.00 14.48
CA LYS A 64 20.31 10.44 14.45
C LYS A 64 19.29 11.21 13.61
N LEU A 65 18.90 10.66 12.47
CA LEU A 65 17.85 11.21 11.60
C LEU A 65 16.49 11.25 12.31
N TRP A 66 16.10 10.20 13.04
CA TRP A 66 14.84 10.14 13.79
C TRP A 66 14.77 11.13 14.96
N ARG A 67 15.90 11.71 15.40
CA ARG A 67 15.97 12.73 16.46
C ARG A 67 15.86 14.16 15.92
N LEU A 68 15.88 14.36 14.60
CA LEU A 68 15.71 15.68 14.01
C LEU A 68 14.27 16.16 14.25
N ARG A 69 14.13 17.37 14.78
CA ARG A 69 12.84 18.06 14.93
C ARG A 69 12.43 18.68 13.59
N VAL A 70 12.21 17.83 12.61
CA VAL A 70 11.52 18.19 11.36
C VAL A 70 10.03 18.29 11.71
N PRO A 71 9.25 19.25 11.15
CA PRO A 71 7.82 19.34 11.40
C PRO A 71 7.16 17.97 11.30
N PRO A 72 6.20 17.63 12.18
CA PRO A 72 5.58 16.32 12.17
C PRO A 72 5.15 16.03 10.74
N LYS A 73 5.64 14.91 10.21
CA LYS A 73 5.14 14.33 8.96
C LYS A 73 3.64 14.56 8.98
N ALA A 74 3.11 15.39 8.07
CA ALA A 74 1.68 15.61 7.97
C ALA A 74 1.00 14.25 8.10
N GLU A 75 -0.01 14.12 8.98
CA GLU A 75 -0.65 12.83 9.20
C GLU A 75 -1.03 12.25 7.84
N GLU A 76 -0.38 11.14 7.52
CA GLU A 76 -0.43 10.62 6.18
C GLU A 76 -1.78 9.93 5.99
N SER A 77 -2.73 10.67 5.45
CA SER A 77 -4.06 10.17 5.12
C SER A 77 -4.07 9.53 3.74
N VAL A 78 -5.12 8.76 3.44
CA VAL A 78 -5.35 8.21 2.09
C VAL A 78 -5.48 9.35 1.07
N CYS A 79 -6.17 10.44 1.42
CA CYS A 79 -6.23 11.65 0.60
C CYS A 79 -4.85 12.26 0.38
N HIS A 80 -4.05 12.36 1.43
CA HIS A 80 -2.70 12.91 1.33
C HIS A 80 -1.83 12.08 0.38
N SER A 81 -1.87 10.76 0.55
CA SER A 81 -1.06 9.80 -0.21
C SER A 81 -1.46 9.74 -1.68
N LEU A 82 -2.75 9.90 -1.99
CA LEU A 82 -3.30 9.71 -3.35
C LEU A 82 -3.60 10.99 -4.10
N TRP A 83 -3.77 12.13 -3.42
CA TRP A 83 -4.31 13.35 -4.04
C TRP A 83 -3.59 14.62 -3.60
N GLU A 84 -3.32 14.82 -2.31
CA GLU A 84 -2.89 16.14 -1.81
C GLU A 84 -1.38 16.38 -1.93
N CYS A 85 -0.55 15.35 -1.70
CA CYS A 85 0.91 15.47 -1.70
C CYS A 85 1.48 15.86 -3.09
N PRO A 86 2.64 16.55 -3.18
CA PRO A 86 3.25 16.90 -4.46
C PRO A 86 3.52 15.70 -5.38
N PHE A 87 3.88 14.54 -4.82
CA PHE A 87 4.15 13.33 -5.60
C PHE A 87 2.94 12.85 -6.43
N PRO A 88 1.78 12.50 -5.81
CA PRO A 88 0.59 12.12 -6.59
C PRO A 88 0.11 13.26 -7.49
N THR A 89 0.26 14.52 -7.08
CA THR A 89 -0.09 15.68 -7.92
C THR A 89 0.63 15.63 -9.28
N ASN A 90 1.93 15.33 -9.28
CA ASN A 90 2.71 15.22 -10.51
C ASN A 90 2.28 14.02 -11.35
N VAL A 91 1.85 12.91 -10.74
CA VAL A 91 1.32 11.75 -11.47
C VAL A 91 -0.02 12.08 -12.13
N TRP A 92 -0.96 12.72 -11.40
CA TRP A 92 -2.26 13.13 -11.94
C TRP A 92 -2.14 14.20 -13.03
N ALA A 93 -1.12 15.04 -13.00
CA ALA A 93 -0.86 16.02 -14.04
C ALA A 93 -0.50 15.36 -15.39
N LEU A 94 0.06 14.15 -15.36
CA LEU A 94 0.41 13.38 -16.56
C LEU A 94 -0.82 12.64 -17.15
N VAL A 95 -1.88 12.46 -16.37
CA VAL A 95 -3.13 11.86 -16.85
C VAL A 95 -3.93 12.92 -17.61
N ARG A 96 -4.24 12.63 -18.89
CA ARG A 96 -4.98 13.55 -19.75
C ARG A 96 -6.46 13.64 -19.36
N GLY A 97 -7.08 14.79 -19.58
CA GLY A 97 -8.53 14.98 -19.46
C GLY A 97 -9.02 15.35 -18.06
N LYS A 98 -10.25 14.95 -17.73
CA LYS A 98 -10.97 15.36 -16.52
C LYS A 98 -10.40 14.81 -15.20
N MET A 99 -9.39 13.93 -15.29
CA MET A 99 -8.73 13.29 -14.14
C MET A 99 -7.59 14.13 -13.56
N GLN A 100 -7.30 15.30 -14.14
CA GLN A 100 -6.35 16.24 -13.57
C GLN A 100 -6.84 16.71 -12.18
N LYS A 101 -5.89 16.87 -11.25
CA LYS A 101 -6.19 17.24 -9.87
C LYS A 101 -7.04 18.52 -9.83
N SER A 102 -8.24 18.41 -9.26
CA SER A 102 -9.02 19.59 -8.89
C SER A 102 -8.47 20.17 -7.58
N SER A 103 -8.46 21.49 -7.47
CA SER A 103 -8.01 22.23 -6.27
C SER A 103 -8.90 21.99 -5.03
N ALA A 104 -9.82 21.03 -5.07
CA ALA A 104 -10.67 20.73 -3.93
C ALA A 104 -9.80 20.21 -2.78
N VAL A 105 -9.83 20.92 -1.65
CA VAL A 105 -9.32 20.42 -0.37
C VAL A 105 -10.29 19.33 0.07
N VAL A 106 -10.03 18.09 -0.32
CA VAL A 106 -10.94 16.99 -0.02
C VAL A 106 -10.56 16.34 1.31
N GLN A 107 -11.35 16.63 2.33
CA GLN A 107 -11.14 16.16 3.71
C GLN A 107 -11.06 14.63 3.88
N LYS A 108 -11.74 13.85 3.01
CA LYS A 108 -11.81 12.38 3.11
C LYS A 108 -11.87 11.71 1.74
N PHE A 109 -11.25 10.53 1.61
CA PHE A 109 -11.14 9.81 0.33
C PHE A 109 -12.51 9.45 -0.27
N HIS A 110 -13.49 9.11 0.57
CA HIS A 110 -14.86 8.85 0.11
C HIS A 110 -15.48 10.04 -0.64
N SER A 111 -15.28 11.26 -0.14
CA SER A 111 -15.79 12.47 -0.80
C SER A 111 -15.08 12.71 -2.14
N LEU A 112 -13.79 12.34 -2.24
CA LEU A 112 -13.04 12.40 -3.48
C LEU A 112 -13.60 11.40 -4.50
N ALA A 113 -13.81 10.16 -4.08
CA ALA A 113 -14.35 9.10 -4.95
C ALA A 113 -15.72 9.48 -5.52
N ARG A 114 -16.63 10.00 -4.68
CA ARG A 114 -17.95 10.49 -5.14
C ARG A 114 -17.85 11.65 -6.12
N LEU A 115 -16.97 12.63 -5.86
CA LEU A 115 -16.75 13.75 -6.77
C LEU A 115 -16.24 13.28 -8.14
N MET A 116 -15.43 12.22 -8.17
CA MET A 116 -14.93 11.63 -9.41
C MET A 116 -16.02 10.85 -10.12
N GLU A 117 -16.84 10.09 -9.40
CA GLU A 117 -17.99 9.35 -9.95
C GLU A 117 -18.99 10.28 -10.67
N ASP A 118 -19.27 11.46 -10.11
CA ASP A 118 -20.15 12.46 -10.75
C ASP A 118 -19.54 13.09 -12.02
N ARG A 119 -18.21 13.02 -12.19
CA ARG A 119 -17.45 13.72 -13.26
C ARG A 119 -16.95 12.81 -14.37
N LEU A 120 -16.72 11.54 -14.05
CA LEU A 120 -16.06 10.56 -14.91
C LEU A 120 -17.08 9.54 -15.41
N THR A 121 -16.91 9.12 -16.66
CA THR A 121 -17.59 7.93 -17.19
C THR A 121 -17.07 6.66 -16.53
N GLY A 122 -17.78 5.53 -16.63
CA GLY A 122 -17.33 4.26 -16.04
C GLY A 122 -15.91 3.86 -16.45
N LYS A 123 -15.56 4.03 -17.73
CA LYS A 123 -14.21 3.73 -18.24
C LYS A 123 -13.14 4.69 -17.72
N GLU A 124 -13.49 5.97 -17.54
CA GLU A 124 -12.61 6.96 -16.92
C GLU A 124 -12.43 6.68 -15.41
N MET A 125 -13.46 6.18 -14.74
CA MET A 125 -13.41 5.78 -13.32
C MET A 125 -12.52 4.55 -13.11
N GLU A 126 -12.52 3.60 -14.04
CA GLU A 126 -11.57 2.49 -14.06
C GLU A 126 -10.13 3.02 -14.13
N VAL A 127 -9.83 3.90 -15.09
CA VAL A 127 -8.51 4.52 -15.22
C VAL A 127 -8.12 5.29 -13.96
N TRP A 128 -9.06 5.99 -13.33
CA TRP A 128 -8.82 6.69 -12.07
C TRP A 128 -8.46 5.72 -10.94
N ALA A 129 -9.22 4.63 -10.75
CA ALA A 129 -8.94 3.63 -9.73
C ALA A 129 -7.57 2.97 -9.94
N VAL A 130 -7.22 2.74 -11.19
CA VAL A 130 -5.93 2.24 -11.65
C VAL A 130 -4.78 3.18 -11.27
N VAL A 131 -4.88 4.47 -11.59
CA VAL A 131 -3.83 5.44 -11.28
C VAL A 131 -3.68 5.60 -9.78
N ALA A 132 -4.79 5.64 -9.03
CA ALA A 132 -4.78 5.67 -7.57
C ALA A 132 -4.05 4.44 -6.98
N TRP A 133 -4.32 3.24 -7.51
CA TRP A 133 -3.60 2.04 -7.12
C TRP A 133 -2.11 2.12 -7.46
N SER A 134 -1.74 2.60 -8.65
CA SER A 134 -0.34 2.72 -9.07
C SER A 134 0.46 3.70 -8.20
N ILE A 135 -0.16 4.83 -7.81
CA ILE A 135 0.41 5.78 -6.85
C ILE A 135 0.61 5.10 -5.48
N TRP A 136 -0.41 4.39 -4.99
CA TRP A 136 -0.31 3.65 -3.72
C TRP A 136 0.80 2.60 -3.76
N ASN A 137 0.90 1.87 -4.88
CA ASN A 137 1.91 0.85 -5.09
C ASN A 137 3.32 1.46 -5.14
N ALA A 138 3.51 2.56 -5.86
CA ALA A 138 4.78 3.29 -5.91
C ALA A 138 5.19 3.79 -4.51
N ARG A 139 4.24 4.31 -3.73
CA ARG A 139 4.45 4.68 -2.33
C ARG A 139 4.87 3.47 -1.49
N ASN A 140 4.19 2.33 -1.61
CA ASN A 140 4.56 1.13 -0.86
C ASN A 140 5.97 0.65 -1.21
N ARG A 141 6.33 0.67 -2.49
CA ARG A 141 7.69 0.37 -2.95
C ARG A 141 8.72 1.34 -2.39
N PHE A 142 8.40 2.62 -2.30
CA PHE A 142 9.27 3.60 -1.65
C PHE A 142 9.42 3.31 -0.15
N CYS A 143 8.31 3.11 0.57
CA CYS A 143 8.31 2.91 2.01
C CYS A 143 8.91 1.58 2.47
N PHE A 144 8.83 0.53 1.65
CA PHE A 144 9.18 -0.84 2.05
C PHE A 144 10.24 -1.52 1.19
N GLU A 145 10.48 -1.05 -0.04
CA GLU A 145 11.55 -1.55 -0.91
C GLU A 145 12.64 -0.50 -1.16
N GLU A 146 12.53 0.71 -0.59
CA GLU A 146 13.43 1.85 -0.82
C GLU A 146 13.58 2.24 -2.30
N LYS A 147 12.60 1.87 -3.13
CA LYS A 147 12.58 2.17 -4.58
C LYS A 147 11.68 3.36 -4.86
N GLN A 148 12.28 4.46 -5.32
CA GLN A 148 11.55 5.64 -5.78
C GLN A 148 11.26 5.54 -7.28
N SER A 149 9.98 5.44 -7.64
CA SER A 149 9.54 5.47 -9.05
C SER A 149 9.32 6.90 -9.53
N GLN A 150 9.69 7.18 -10.78
CA GLN A 150 9.37 8.48 -11.39
C GLN A 150 7.90 8.53 -11.82
N PRO A 151 7.24 9.71 -11.83
CA PRO A 151 5.83 9.83 -12.16
C PRO A 151 5.40 9.20 -13.51
N GLY A 152 6.26 9.27 -14.53
CA GLY A 152 6.01 8.64 -15.83
C GLY A 152 5.98 7.11 -15.76
N ASP A 153 6.91 6.52 -15.00
CA ASP A 153 7.04 5.06 -14.87
C ASP A 153 5.84 4.44 -14.15
N ILE A 154 5.19 5.20 -13.26
CA ILE A 154 4.03 4.77 -12.47
C ILE A 154 2.81 4.52 -13.35
N LEU A 155 2.65 5.31 -14.41
CA LEU A 155 1.55 5.14 -15.38
C LEU A 155 1.81 3.98 -16.35
N THR A 156 3.07 3.59 -16.53
CA THR A 156 3.45 2.50 -17.43
C THR A 156 3.45 1.12 -16.77
N VAL A 157 3.26 1.03 -15.45
CA VAL A 157 3.28 -0.28 -14.77
C VAL A 157 2.13 -1.14 -15.31
N PRO A 158 2.43 -2.28 -15.96
CA PRO A 158 1.39 -3.20 -16.39
C PRO A 158 0.76 -3.78 -15.13
N SER A 159 -0.48 -3.41 -14.86
CA SER A 159 -1.21 -4.08 -13.82
C SER A 159 -1.55 -5.49 -14.27
N PRO A 160 -1.40 -6.48 -13.38
CA PRO A 160 -1.86 -7.83 -13.66
C PRO A 160 -3.38 -7.91 -13.90
N TYR A 161 -4.13 -6.85 -13.59
CA TYR A 161 -5.60 -6.80 -13.67
C TYR A 161 -6.16 -5.93 -14.80
N TYR A 162 -5.38 -5.03 -15.40
CA TYR A 162 -5.86 -4.19 -16.52
C TYR A 162 -4.78 -4.03 -17.60
N LYS A 163 -5.19 -4.18 -18.86
CA LYS A 163 -4.36 -3.77 -20.00
C LYS A 163 -4.54 -2.27 -20.16
N THR A 164 -3.54 -1.48 -19.79
CA THR A 164 -3.54 -0.05 -20.08
C THR A 164 -3.64 0.10 -21.60
N THR A 165 -4.82 0.49 -22.08
CA THR A 165 -4.99 0.85 -23.48
C THR A 165 -4.31 2.20 -23.61
N ASN A 166 -3.23 2.26 -24.39
CA ASN A 166 -2.57 3.52 -24.73
C ASN A 166 -3.63 4.53 -25.17
N VAL A 167 -3.67 5.68 -24.49
CA VAL A 167 -4.40 6.89 -24.90
C VAL A 167 -3.39 7.87 -25.48
#